data_AF-A0AAP6JXI3-F1
#
_entry.id   AF-A0AAP6JXI3-F1
#
_cell.length_a   1.000
_cell.length_b   1.000
_cell.length_c   1.000
_cell.angle_alpha   90.00
_cell.angle_beta   90.00
_cell.angle_gamma   90.00
#
_symmetry.space_group_name_H-M   'P 1'
#
loop_
_entity.id
_entity.type
_entity.pdbx_description
1 polymer ?
#
loop_
_entity_poly.entity_id
_entity_poly.type
_entity_poly.pdbx_seq_one_letter_code
_entity_poly.pdbx_strand_id
1 'polypeptide(L)'
;MSAQQDVKSDVKPEIKPVVKIDSLYREDQFYFSMTYNMFTDIPVKFRQNKFSLGLSAGFLRDMPINKKRTFAVATGLGLSYQNYFQNLTISKDAAGTLVYRVNDYGEFVSNHYRQYAVELPVEFRWRNSTFESYKFWRIYGGMKFSYIFSSTSVLDDGENTYRINNNSDINKIQYGAYLSAGYNTWNVYLYYGLNSLFKSSVKTVSGESLNMKTLNAGLIFYIL
;
A
#
# COMPACT_ATOMS: atom_id res chain seq x y z
N MET A 1 -11.60 2.16 85.75
CA MET A 1 -10.66 2.50 84.67
C MET A 1 -10.38 1.22 83.89
N SER A 2 -11.03 1.03 82.73
CA SER A 2 -10.73 -0.09 81.82
C SER A 2 -9.62 0.33 80.88
N ALA A 3 -8.56 -0.46 80.79
CA ALA A 3 -7.52 -0.31 79.79
C ALA A 3 -7.95 -1.03 78.50
N GLN A 4 -8.09 -0.29 77.40
CA GLN A 4 -8.23 -0.83 76.05
C GLN A 4 -6.82 -1.14 75.52
N GLN A 5 -6.58 -2.40 75.13
CA GLN A 5 -5.39 -2.79 74.36
C GLN A 5 -5.67 -2.53 72.87
N ASP A 6 -4.95 -1.59 72.27
CA ASP A 6 -4.90 -1.40 70.81
C ASP A 6 -4.03 -2.49 70.18
N VAL A 7 -4.65 -3.39 69.42
CA VAL A 7 -3.95 -4.34 68.55
C VAL A 7 -3.58 -3.61 67.26
N LYS A 8 -2.29 -3.30 67.08
CA LYS A 8 -1.76 -2.85 65.79
C LYS A 8 -1.81 -4.02 64.80
N SER A 9 -2.56 -3.86 63.70
CA SER A 9 -2.55 -4.78 62.58
C SER A 9 -1.28 -4.58 61.74
N ASP A 10 -0.43 -5.61 61.67
CA ASP A 10 0.70 -5.66 60.75
C ASP A 10 0.18 -5.80 59.30
N VAL A 11 0.18 -4.69 58.57
CA VAL A 11 -0.13 -4.68 57.14
C VAL A 11 1.08 -5.25 56.39
N LYS A 12 0.95 -6.49 55.91
CA LYS A 12 1.93 -7.09 54.99
C LYS A 12 2.05 -6.23 53.72
N PRO A 13 3.27 -5.93 53.24
CA PRO A 13 3.43 -5.18 52.00
C PRO A 13 2.87 -5.97 50.82
N GLU A 14 1.98 -5.33 50.07
CA GLU A 14 1.37 -5.86 48.86
C GLU A 14 2.45 -5.97 47.77
N ILE A 15 2.94 -7.19 47.53
CA ILE A 15 3.89 -7.46 46.44
C ILE A 15 3.08 -7.43 45.14
N LYS A 16 3.07 -6.26 44.48
CA LYS A 16 2.52 -6.14 43.14
C LYS A 16 3.26 -7.12 42.23
N PRO A 17 2.58 -8.01 41.50
CA PRO A 17 3.26 -8.91 40.57
C PRO A 17 3.97 -8.05 39.55
N VAL A 18 5.30 -8.17 39.49
CA VAL A 18 6.09 -7.64 38.38
C VAL A 18 5.69 -8.48 37.18
N VAL A 19 4.69 -8.02 36.44
CA VAL A 19 4.34 -8.57 35.14
C VAL A 19 5.60 -8.41 34.31
N LYS A 20 6.28 -9.53 34.06
CA LYS A 20 7.43 -9.59 33.17
C LYS A 20 6.87 -9.30 31.78
N ILE A 21 6.81 -8.01 31.42
CA ILE A 21 6.35 -7.60 30.09
C ILE A 21 7.30 -8.27 29.11
N ASP A 22 6.75 -9.18 28.31
CA ASP A 22 7.52 -10.01 27.42
C ASP A 22 8.36 -9.11 26.49
N SER A 23 9.68 -9.18 26.63
CA SER A 23 10.62 -8.41 25.83
C SER A 23 10.49 -8.74 24.34
N LEU A 24 9.83 -9.84 23.97
CA LEU A 24 9.55 -10.21 22.57
C LEU A 24 8.31 -9.54 21.97
N TYR A 25 7.60 -8.69 22.72
CA TYR A 25 6.44 -7.95 22.19
C TYR A 25 6.86 -7.08 20.99
N ARG A 26 6.31 -7.40 19.82
CA ARG A 26 6.54 -6.70 18.54
C ARG A 26 5.24 -6.03 18.12
N GLU A 27 5.29 -4.71 18.07
CA GLU A 27 4.21 -3.88 17.57
C GLU A 27 4.15 -3.96 16.03
N ASP A 28 2.94 -3.93 15.46
CA ASP A 28 2.66 -3.84 14.02
C ASP A 28 3.04 -5.09 13.18
N GLN A 29 2.33 -6.22 13.40
CA GLN A 29 2.55 -7.48 12.65
C GLN A 29 1.80 -7.53 11.32
N PHE A 30 0.64 -6.90 11.24
CA PHE A 30 -0.17 -6.84 10.05
C PHE A 30 -0.33 -5.39 9.58
N TYR A 31 -0.54 -5.22 8.28
CA TYR A 31 -0.91 -3.93 7.73
C TYR A 31 -2.10 -4.07 6.79
N PHE A 32 -2.86 -2.99 6.70
CA PHE A 32 -3.90 -2.78 5.70
C PHE A 32 -3.79 -1.35 5.17
N SER A 33 -3.82 -1.17 3.86
CA SER A 33 -3.81 0.14 3.24
C SER A 33 -4.94 0.30 2.24
N MET A 34 -5.50 1.50 2.21
CA MET A 34 -6.50 1.93 1.23
C MET A 34 -6.01 3.21 0.55
N THR A 35 -5.93 3.19 -0.77
CA THR A 35 -5.38 4.30 -1.57
C THR A 35 -6.31 4.74 -2.69
N TYR A 36 -6.19 6.02 -3.04
CA TYR A 36 -6.56 6.53 -4.35
C TYR A 36 -5.34 6.42 -5.27
N ASN A 37 -5.52 5.72 -6.38
CA ASN A 37 -4.47 5.41 -7.32
C ASN A 37 -4.47 6.40 -8.48
N MET A 38 -3.30 6.94 -8.76
CA MET A 38 -3.05 7.92 -9.81
C MET A 38 -1.89 7.48 -10.70
N PHE A 39 -1.71 8.21 -11.79
CA PHE A 39 -0.54 8.07 -12.65
C PHE A 39 0.26 9.36 -12.75
N THR A 40 1.56 9.20 -12.98
CA THR A 40 2.51 10.24 -13.38
C THR A 40 3.16 9.83 -14.70
N ASP A 41 3.87 10.74 -15.36
CA ASP A 41 4.47 10.51 -16.69
C ASP A 41 3.40 10.05 -17.72
N ILE A 42 2.25 10.73 -17.70
CA ILE A 42 1.05 10.38 -18.46
C ILE A 42 1.09 10.90 -19.91
N PRO A 43 0.50 10.18 -20.89
CA PRO A 43 0.40 10.65 -22.27
C PRO A 43 -0.55 11.85 -22.40
N VAL A 44 -0.45 12.55 -23.54
CA VAL A 44 -1.25 13.74 -23.82
C VAL A 44 -2.74 13.37 -23.83
N LYS A 45 -3.59 14.23 -23.24
CA LYS A 45 -5.04 14.01 -23.03
C LYS A 45 -5.40 12.85 -22.09
N PHE A 46 -4.43 12.19 -21.44
CA PHE A 46 -4.74 11.19 -20.43
C PHE A 46 -5.47 11.81 -19.24
N ARG A 47 -6.54 11.15 -18.79
CA ARG A 47 -7.37 11.57 -17.68
C ARG A 47 -7.90 10.37 -16.92
N GLN A 48 -7.93 10.47 -15.60
CA GLN A 48 -8.67 9.55 -14.76
C GLN A 48 -10.05 10.12 -14.44
N ASN A 49 -11.05 9.25 -14.45
CA ASN A 49 -12.42 9.57 -14.09
C ASN A 49 -12.85 8.57 -13.03
N LYS A 50 -13.65 8.98 -12.05
CA LYS A 50 -14.06 8.16 -10.91
C LYS A 50 -12.90 7.77 -9.97
N PHE A 51 -13.31 7.23 -8.82
CA PHE A 51 -12.40 6.81 -7.77
C PHE A 51 -11.66 5.52 -8.14
N SER A 52 -10.34 5.60 -8.31
CA SER A 52 -9.45 4.48 -8.61
C SER A 52 -8.91 3.89 -7.30
N LEU A 53 -9.58 2.86 -6.78
CA LEU A 53 -9.27 2.26 -5.47
C LEU A 53 -8.05 1.32 -5.53
N GLY A 54 -7.16 1.47 -4.55
CA GLY A 54 -6.12 0.50 -4.21
C GLY A 54 -6.31 -0.06 -2.82
N LEU A 55 -6.12 -1.37 -2.68
CA LEU A 55 -6.12 -2.10 -1.41
C LEU A 55 -4.83 -2.91 -1.31
N SER A 56 -4.19 -2.91 -0.15
CA SER A 56 -3.09 -3.84 0.13
C SER A 56 -3.18 -4.30 1.57
N ALA A 57 -2.87 -5.56 1.82
CA ALA A 57 -2.82 -6.13 3.15
C ALA A 57 -1.70 -7.16 3.22
N GLY A 58 -1.09 -7.31 4.39
CA GLY A 58 -0.01 -8.25 4.55
C GLY A 58 0.51 -8.30 5.97
N PHE A 59 1.62 -9.01 6.14
CA PHE A 59 2.35 -9.06 7.39
C PHE A 59 3.71 -8.39 7.24
N LEU A 60 4.19 -7.82 8.34
CA LEU A 60 5.50 -7.19 8.47
C LEU A 60 6.18 -7.75 9.72
N ARG A 61 7.45 -8.10 9.60
CA ARG A 61 8.28 -8.48 10.73
C ARG A 61 9.13 -7.28 11.15
N ASP A 62 8.76 -6.67 12.27
CA ASP A 62 9.50 -5.57 12.89
C ASP A 62 10.80 -6.05 13.54
N MET A 63 11.92 -5.38 13.24
CA MET A 63 13.25 -5.66 13.80
C MET A 63 13.87 -4.38 14.37
N PRO A 64 13.69 -4.10 15.67
CA PRO A 64 14.28 -2.93 16.32
C PRO A 64 15.81 -2.95 16.28
N ILE A 65 16.42 -1.82 15.93
CA ILE A 65 17.89 -1.67 15.82
C ILE A 65 18.49 -1.12 17.12
N ASN A 66 17.74 -0.33 17.88
CA ASN A 66 18.23 0.29 19.11
C ASN A 66 17.51 -0.21 20.36
N LYS A 67 18.17 -0.12 21.53
CA LYS A 67 17.62 -0.56 22.82
C LYS A 67 16.30 0.13 23.18
N LYS A 68 16.17 1.41 22.81
CA LYS A 68 14.94 2.21 23.01
C LYS A 68 13.82 1.86 22.01
N ARG A 69 14.09 1.03 21.00
CA ARG A 69 13.16 0.60 19.93
C ARG A 69 12.52 1.72 19.09
N THR A 70 13.11 2.91 19.11
CA THR A 70 12.66 4.06 18.29
C THR A 70 12.99 3.91 16.81
N PHE A 71 13.97 3.06 16.49
CA PHE A 71 14.37 2.75 15.12
C PHE A 71 14.24 1.25 14.86
N ALA A 72 13.66 0.89 13.72
CA ALA A 72 13.53 -0.49 13.29
C ALA A 72 13.63 -0.61 11.76
N VAL A 73 13.96 -1.81 11.31
CA VAL A 73 13.75 -2.23 9.93
C VAL A 73 12.67 -3.30 9.95
N ALA A 74 11.74 -3.24 9.00
CA ALA A 74 10.72 -4.24 8.82
C ALA A 74 10.70 -4.76 7.39
N THR A 75 10.38 -6.04 7.25
CA THR A 75 10.17 -6.67 5.94
C THR A 75 9.07 -7.69 6.06
N GLY A 76 8.40 -8.02 4.96
CA GLY A 76 7.35 -9.01 5.01
C GLY A 76 6.80 -9.39 3.65
N LEU A 77 5.55 -9.84 3.63
CA LEU A 77 4.83 -10.19 2.42
C LEU A 77 3.39 -9.68 2.52
N GLY A 78 2.85 -9.27 1.38
CA GLY A 78 1.46 -8.86 1.27
C GLY A 78 0.85 -9.18 -0.08
N LEU A 79 -0.44 -8.91 -0.18
CA LEU A 79 -1.22 -8.96 -1.39
C LEU A 79 -1.82 -7.59 -1.66
N SER A 80 -1.88 -7.20 -2.93
CA SER A 80 -2.55 -5.98 -3.33
C SER A 80 -3.52 -6.18 -4.47
N TYR A 81 -4.53 -5.33 -4.46
CA TYR A 81 -5.50 -5.13 -5.52
C TYR A 81 -5.45 -3.67 -5.91
N GLN A 82 -5.24 -3.38 -7.18
CA GLN A 82 -5.22 -2.02 -7.70
C GLN A 82 -6.23 -1.92 -8.83
N ASN A 83 -7.08 -0.90 -8.78
CA ASN A 83 -8.05 -0.60 -9.81
C ASN A 83 -7.91 0.84 -10.31
N TYR A 84 -8.03 1.01 -11.61
CA TYR A 84 -7.80 2.27 -12.32
C TYR A 84 -8.93 2.50 -13.33
N PHE A 85 -9.65 3.60 -13.15
CA PHE A 85 -10.60 4.11 -14.12
C PHE A 85 -9.96 5.28 -14.87
N GLN A 86 -9.80 5.13 -16.18
CA GLN A 86 -8.92 5.96 -16.99
C GLN A 86 -9.33 5.89 -18.47
N ASN A 87 -8.79 6.75 -19.34
CA ASN A 87 -9.16 6.85 -20.76
C ASN A 87 -8.12 6.36 -21.79
N LEU A 88 -6.99 5.82 -21.36
CA LEU A 88 -6.14 4.88 -22.12
C LEU A 88 -6.89 3.56 -22.36
N THR A 89 -7.44 3.40 -23.55
CA THR A 89 -8.16 2.22 -24.00
C THR A 89 -7.20 1.20 -24.60
N ILE A 90 -7.51 -0.08 -24.38
CA ILE A 90 -6.75 -1.21 -24.93
C ILE A 90 -7.74 -2.07 -25.69
N SER A 91 -7.55 -2.18 -27.00
CA SER A 91 -8.38 -3.02 -27.87
C SER A 91 -7.51 -3.95 -28.72
N LYS A 92 -8.14 -4.69 -29.64
CA LYS A 92 -7.46 -5.54 -30.61
C LYS A 92 -7.75 -5.05 -32.02
N ASP A 93 -6.74 -5.07 -32.89
CA ASP A 93 -6.96 -4.89 -34.32
C ASP A 93 -7.48 -6.18 -34.99
N ALA A 94 -7.67 -6.13 -36.31
CA ALA A 94 -8.13 -7.27 -37.11
C ALA A 94 -7.15 -8.47 -37.08
N ALA A 95 -5.86 -8.24 -36.79
CA ALA A 95 -4.86 -9.29 -36.64
C ALA A 95 -4.78 -9.83 -35.19
N GLY A 96 -5.56 -9.28 -34.27
CA GLY A 96 -5.54 -9.65 -32.85
C GLY A 96 -4.42 -8.97 -32.04
N THR A 97 -3.68 -8.04 -32.64
CA THR A 97 -2.61 -7.27 -31.97
C THR A 97 -3.22 -6.25 -31.03
N LEU A 98 -2.58 -6.04 -29.88
CA LEU A 98 -3.03 -5.04 -28.91
C LEU A 98 -2.80 -3.63 -29.42
N VAL A 99 -3.82 -2.79 -29.31
CA VAL A 99 -3.80 -1.39 -29.74
C VAL A 99 -4.12 -0.49 -28.56
N TYR A 100 -3.28 0.52 -28.36
CA TYR A 100 -3.37 1.48 -27.27
C TYR A 100 -3.79 2.85 -27.77
N ARG A 101 -4.86 3.42 -27.23
CA ARG A 101 -5.32 4.78 -27.58
C ARG A 101 -5.69 5.57 -26.33
N VAL A 102 -5.56 6.88 -26.38
CA VAL A 102 -6.10 7.79 -25.35
C VAL A 102 -7.33 8.43 -25.96
N ASN A 103 -8.51 7.93 -25.59
CA ASN A 103 -9.79 8.37 -26.15
C ASN A 103 -10.45 9.40 -25.23
N ASP A 104 -11.33 10.23 -25.78
CA ASP A 104 -12.19 11.07 -24.93
C ASP A 104 -13.29 10.21 -24.28
N TYR A 105 -13.77 10.60 -23.09
CA TYR A 105 -14.78 9.84 -22.33
C TYR A 105 -16.15 9.72 -23.02
N GLY A 106 -16.37 10.43 -24.12
CA GLY A 106 -17.57 10.28 -24.96
C GLY A 106 -17.44 9.19 -26.03
N GLU A 107 -16.24 8.64 -26.24
CA GLU A 107 -15.94 7.64 -27.28
C GLU A 107 -16.04 6.20 -26.77
N PHE A 108 -16.33 5.99 -25.49
CA PHE A 108 -16.49 4.66 -24.90
C PHE A 108 -17.47 4.70 -23.72
N VAL A 109 -18.12 3.57 -23.44
CA VAL A 109 -19.09 3.44 -22.34
C VAL A 109 -18.36 3.22 -21.02
N SER A 110 -17.38 2.31 -21.00
CA SER A 110 -16.56 2.08 -19.81
C SER A 110 -15.16 1.60 -20.14
N ASN A 111 -14.19 2.02 -19.33
CA ASN A 111 -12.82 1.54 -19.42
C ASN A 111 -12.23 1.44 -18.02
N HIS A 112 -11.69 0.27 -17.69
CA HIS A 112 -10.99 0.08 -16.42
C HIS A 112 -9.86 -0.94 -16.55
N TYR A 113 -8.83 -0.72 -15.75
CA TYR A 113 -7.69 -1.61 -15.60
C TYR A 113 -7.56 -2.03 -14.14
N ARG A 114 -7.36 -3.33 -13.91
CA ARG A 114 -7.13 -3.87 -12.57
C ARG A 114 -5.94 -4.83 -12.55
N GLN A 115 -5.24 -4.87 -11.44
CA GLN A 115 -4.16 -5.81 -11.21
C GLN A 115 -4.15 -6.34 -9.77
N TYR A 116 -3.64 -7.55 -9.63
CA TYR A 116 -3.37 -8.20 -8.36
C TYR A 116 -1.88 -8.55 -8.28
N ALA A 117 -1.28 -8.29 -7.13
CA ALA A 117 0.13 -8.51 -6.91
C ALA A 117 0.43 -9.18 -5.58
N VAL A 118 1.54 -9.92 -5.54
CA VAL A 118 2.24 -10.24 -4.30
C VAL A 118 3.29 -9.16 -4.06
N GLU A 119 3.38 -8.64 -2.85
CA GLU A 119 4.25 -7.54 -2.48
C GLU A 119 5.28 -7.98 -1.44
N LEU A 120 6.51 -7.50 -1.60
CA LEU A 120 7.60 -7.58 -0.64
C LEU A 120 7.99 -6.15 -0.24
N PRO A 121 7.48 -5.64 0.90
CA PRO A 121 7.91 -4.38 1.47
C PRO A 121 9.22 -4.53 2.26
N VAL A 122 10.09 -3.54 2.14
CA VAL A 122 11.28 -3.31 3.00
C VAL A 122 11.19 -1.89 3.53
N GLU A 123 11.05 -1.76 4.85
CA GLU A 123 10.66 -0.52 5.52
C GLU A 123 11.66 -0.13 6.60
N PHE A 124 12.08 1.12 6.59
CA PHE A 124 12.70 1.76 7.73
C PHE A 124 11.64 2.45 8.57
N ARG A 125 11.69 2.25 9.88
CA ARG A 125 10.70 2.74 10.82
C ARG A 125 11.34 3.65 11.84
N TRP A 126 10.82 4.87 11.94
CA TRP A 126 11.15 5.81 13.00
C TRP A 126 9.88 6.13 13.79
N ARG A 127 9.93 5.89 15.11
CA ARG A 127 8.86 6.18 16.06
C ARG A 127 9.42 6.86 17.30
N ASN A 128 8.69 7.82 17.83
CA ASN A 128 9.02 8.41 19.13
C ASN A 128 8.13 7.79 20.22
N SER A 129 8.31 6.49 20.49
CA SER A 129 7.66 5.82 21.62
C SER A 129 8.63 5.60 22.77
N THR A 130 8.13 5.77 23.99
CA THR A 130 8.69 5.19 25.21
C THR A 130 7.82 4.00 25.61
N PHE A 131 8.36 3.05 26.36
CA PHE A 131 7.67 1.81 26.78
C PHE A 131 6.36 2.06 27.58
N GLU A 132 6.12 3.31 28.00
CA GLU A 132 5.00 3.73 28.84
C GLU A 132 3.97 4.63 28.12
N SER A 133 4.17 5.00 26.84
CA SER A 133 3.28 5.95 26.15
C SER A 133 2.63 5.37 24.88
N TYR A 134 1.31 5.25 24.92
CA TYR A 134 0.44 4.81 23.81
C TYR A 134 0.17 5.89 22.74
N LYS A 135 0.81 7.06 22.83
CA LYS A 135 0.58 8.21 21.94
C LYS A 135 1.89 8.65 21.29
N PHE A 136 2.21 8.08 20.13
CA PHE A 136 3.45 8.39 19.40
C PHE A 136 3.20 8.71 17.94
N TRP A 137 4.06 9.57 17.40
CA TRP A 137 4.14 9.81 15.97
C TRP A 137 5.01 8.72 15.33
N ARG A 138 4.64 8.32 14.11
CA ARG A 138 5.30 7.27 13.31
C ARG A 138 5.66 7.86 11.95
N ILE A 139 6.91 7.69 11.51
CA ILE A 139 7.35 8.00 10.15
C ILE A 139 8.08 6.77 9.62
N TYR A 140 7.46 6.08 8.69
CA TYR A 140 7.97 4.86 8.08
C TYR A 140 8.23 5.12 6.59
N GLY A 141 9.43 4.81 6.11
CA GLY A 141 9.82 4.99 4.72
C GLY A 141 10.42 3.71 4.18
N GLY A 142 10.04 3.31 2.97
CA GLY A 142 10.44 2.00 2.46
C GLY A 142 10.40 1.87 0.95
N MET A 143 10.88 0.72 0.50
CA MET A 143 10.78 0.24 -0.86
C MET A 143 9.79 -0.91 -0.89
N LYS A 144 9.01 -0.99 -1.96
CA LYS A 144 8.06 -2.07 -2.17
C LYS A 144 8.31 -2.70 -3.53
N PHE A 145 8.46 -4.01 -3.55
CA PHE A 145 8.64 -4.81 -4.75
C PHE A 145 7.38 -5.65 -4.96
N SER A 146 6.80 -5.59 -6.15
CA SER A 146 5.52 -6.22 -6.46
C SER A 146 5.65 -7.12 -7.68
N TYR A 147 5.17 -8.35 -7.56
CA TYR A 147 5.00 -9.28 -8.68
C TYR A 147 3.53 -9.36 -9.07
N ILE A 148 3.19 -8.87 -10.25
CA ILE A 148 1.85 -8.90 -10.81
C ILE A 148 1.56 -10.30 -11.34
N PHE A 149 0.69 -11.02 -10.63
CA PHE A 149 0.30 -12.38 -11.02
C PHE A 149 -0.99 -12.41 -11.85
N SER A 150 -1.81 -11.35 -11.77
CA SER A 150 -3.03 -11.22 -12.55
C SER A 150 -3.28 -9.77 -12.92
N SER A 151 -3.66 -9.53 -14.18
CA SER A 151 -4.09 -8.22 -14.65
C SER A 151 -5.23 -8.36 -15.65
N THR A 152 -6.14 -7.40 -15.66
CA THR A 152 -7.24 -7.34 -16.62
C THR A 152 -7.49 -5.91 -17.05
N SER A 153 -7.58 -5.68 -18.35
CA SER A 153 -8.13 -4.46 -18.94
C SER A 153 -9.48 -4.79 -19.55
N VAL A 154 -10.50 -3.99 -19.26
CA VAL A 154 -11.83 -4.13 -19.86
C VAL A 154 -12.22 -2.79 -20.45
N LEU A 155 -12.44 -2.80 -21.76
CA LEU A 155 -12.97 -1.70 -22.53
C LEU A 155 -14.33 -2.11 -23.09
N ASP A 156 -15.33 -1.26 -22.90
CA ASP A 156 -16.61 -1.31 -23.58
C ASP A 156 -16.73 -0.03 -24.42
N ASP A 157 -16.61 -0.16 -25.73
CA ASP A 157 -16.68 0.97 -26.67
C ASP A 157 -18.13 1.31 -27.09
N GLY A 158 -19.12 0.57 -26.57
CA GLY A 158 -20.54 0.71 -26.91
C GLY A 158 -21.04 -0.27 -27.97
N GLU A 159 -20.14 -0.84 -28.78
CA GLU A 159 -20.46 -1.88 -29.77
C GLU A 159 -19.86 -3.23 -29.37
N ASN A 160 -18.65 -3.20 -28.81
CA ASN A 160 -17.82 -4.33 -28.47
C ASN A 160 -17.24 -4.20 -27.06
N THR A 161 -17.10 -5.34 -26.38
CA THR A 161 -16.36 -5.44 -25.12
C THR A 161 -15.03 -6.16 -25.34
N TYR A 162 -13.93 -5.45 -25.17
CA TYR A 162 -12.59 -6.02 -25.20
C TYR A 162 -12.13 -6.35 -23.78
N ARG A 163 -11.83 -7.63 -23.54
CA ARG A 163 -11.22 -8.09 -22.30
C ARG A 163 -9.82 -8.64 -22.57
N ILE A 164 -8.81 -7.95 -22.03
CA ILE A 164 -7.40 -8.33 -22.14
C ILE A 164 -6.93 -8.80 -20.77
N ASN A 165 -6.73 -10.10 -20.63
CA ASN A 165 -6.16 -10.70 -19.42
C ASN A 165 -4.66 -10.88 -19.58
N ASN A 166 -3.91 -10.61 -18.51
CA ASN A 166 -2.46 -10.86 -18.42
C ASN A 166 -1.68 -10.30 -19.61
N ASN A 167 -1.93 -9.03 -19.92
CA ASN A 167 -1.30 -8.33 -21.02
C ASN A 167 0.24 -8.43 -20.92
N SER A 168 0.87 -8.96 -21.97
CA SER A 168 2.32 -9.16 -22.08
C SER A 168 3.12 -7.87 -22.03
N ASP A 169 2.47 -6.74 -22.31
CA ASP A 169 3.09 -5.41 -22.37
C ASP A 169 3.17 -4.73 -21.00
N ILE A 170 2.55 -5.32 -19.97
CA ILE A 170 2.64 -4.85 -18.59
C ILE A 170 3.93 -5.36 -17.96
N ASN A 171 4.60 -4.49 -17.19
CA ASN A 171 5.71 -4.91 -16.35
C ASN A 171 5.20 -5.77 -15.19
N LYS A 172 5.54 -7.06 -15.21
CA LYS A 172 5.19 -8.01 -14.14
C LYS A 172 5.90 -7.71 -12.83
N ILE A 173 7.10 -7.15 -12.89
CA ILE A 173 7.84 -6.69 -11.71
C ILE A 173 7.69 -5.18 -11.65
N GLN A 174 7.05 -4.70 -10.60
CA GLN A 174 6.90 -3.29 -10.30
C GLN A 174 7.59 -2.99 -8.98
N TYR A 175 8.20 -1.81 -8.87
CA TYR A 175 8.81 -1.41 -7.60
C TYR A 175 8.70 0.09 -7.40
N GLY A 176 8.63 0.50 -6.14
CA GLY A 176 8.43 1.89 -5.80
C GLY A 176 8.85 2.22 -4.37
N ALA A 177 9.07 3.50 -4.13
CA ALA A 177 9.31 4.01 -2.80
C ALA A 177 7.97 4.42 -2.17
N TYR A 178 7.86 4.30 -0.85
CA TYR A 178 6.73 4.82 -0.12
C TYR A 178 7.14 5.48 1.18
N LEU A 179 6.28 6.38 1.63
CA LEU A 179 6.37 7.08 2.89
C LEU A 179 5.02 6.97 3.59
N SER A 180 5.07 6.72 4.88
CA SER A 180 3.92 6.80 5.77
C SER A 180 4.24 7.66 6.97
N ALA A 181 3.33 8.58 7.30
CA ALA A 181 3.45 9.42 8.47
C ALA A 181 2.10 9.49 9.18
N GLY A 182 2.11 9.29 10.49
CA GLY A 182 0.86 9.18 11.23
C GLY A 182 0.99 9.36 12.72
N TYR A 183 -0.18 9.42 13.34
CA TYR A 183 -0.33 9.48 14.77
C TYR A 183 -1.30 8.39 15.20
N ASN A 184 -0.83 7.49 16.06
CA ASN A 184 -1.60 6.34 16.52
C ASN A 184 -2.09 5.46 15.35
N THR A 185 -3.40 5.22 15.23
CA THR A 185 -4.01 4.32 14.23
C THR A 185 -4.00 4.90 12.82
N TRP A 186 -4.05 6.23 12.67
CA TRP A 186 -4.20 6.89 11.37
C TRP A 186 -2.83 7.28 10.82
N ASN A 187 -2.42 6.65 9.72
CA ASN A 187 -1.18 6.97 9.04
C ASN A 187 -1.47 7.31 7.58
N VAL A 188 -1.11 8.53 7.18
CA VAL A 188 -1.11 8.93 5.77
C VAL A 188 -0.06 8.09 5.05
N TYR A 189 -0.38 7.66 3.84
CA TYR A 189 0.45 6.80 3.02
C TYR A 189 0.60 7.41 1.62
N LEU A 190 1.82 7.46 1.13
CA LEU A 190 2.16 7.87 -0.22
C LEU A 190 3.13 6.87 -0.83
N TYR A 191 2.83 6.38 -2.02
CA TYR A 191 3.68 5.48 -2.80
C TYR A 191 3.92 6.06 -4.19
N TYR A 192 5.16 5.98 -4.66
CA TYR A 192 5.56 6.37 -6.00
C TYR A 192 6.30 5.21 -6.69
N GLY A 193 5.75 4.75 -7.80
CA GLY A 193 6.35 3.73 -8.66
C GLY A 193 7.59 4.27 -9.36
N LEU A 194 8.69 3.53 -9.26
CA LEU A 194 9.97 3.91 -9.84
C LEU A 194 10.17 3.37 -11.27
N ASN A 195 9.38 2.37 -11.66
CA ASN A 195 9.29 1.90 -13.04
C ASN A 195 7.88 2.09 -13.62
N SER A 196 7.80 2.11 -14.95
CA SER A 196 6.54 2.28 -15.68
C SER A 196 5.63 1.06 -15.56
N LEU A 197 4.32 1.28 -15.66
CA LEU A 197 3.31 0.22 -15.68
C LEU A 197 3.47 -0.67 -16.93
N PHE A 198 3.70 -0.04 -18.08
CA PHE A 198 3.94 -0.71 -19.36
C PHE A 198 5.43 -0.80 -19.66
N LYS A 199 5.81 -1.79 -20.46
CA LYS A 199 7.16 -1.92 -21.01
C LYS A 199 7.50 -0.70 -21.88
N SER A 200 8.76 -0.28 -21.86
CA SER A 200 9.22 0.95 -22.54
C SER A 200 9.07 0.92 -24.07
N SER A 201 8.87 -0.26 -24.68
CA SER A 201 8.63 -0.42 -26.12
C SER A 201 7.19 -0.08 -26.55
N VAL A 202 6.27 0.03 -25.60
CA VAL A 202 4.84 0.17 -25.89
C VAL A 202 4.51 1.62 -26.21
N LYS A 203 3.80 1.81 -27.32
CA LYS A 203 3.39 3.13 -27.80
C LYS A 203 1.89 3.17 -28.08
N THR A 204 1.32 4.36 -27.97
CA THR A 204 -0.03 4.64 -28.48
C THR A 204 -0.04 4.62 -30.00
N VAL A 205 -1.24 4.56 -30.60
CA VAL A 205 -1.41 4.77 -32.04
C VAL A 205 -0.91 6.14 -32.53
N SER A 206 -0.86 7.15 -31.64
CA SER A 206 -0.28 8.47 -31.94
C SER A 206 1.25 8.51 -31.88
N GLY A 207 1.90 7.40 -31.49
CA GLY A 207 3.35 7.28 -31.38
C GLY A 207 3.93 7.71 -30.02
N GLU A 208 3.10 8.09 -29.05
CA GLU A 208 3.53 8.45 -27.70
C GLU A 208 3.95 7.21 -26.91
N SER A 209 5.02 7.31 -26.12
CA SER A 209 5.51 6.20 -25.30
C SER A 209 4.72 6.08 -24.00
N LEU A 210 4.31 4.86 -23.64
CA LEU A 210 3.54 4.59 -22.42
C LEU A 210 4.47 4.41 -21.20
N ASN A 211 5.12 5.49 -20.77
CA ASN A 211 6.04 5.49 -19.63
C ASN A 211 5.37 5.75 -18.27
N MET A 212 4.05 5.60 -18.21
CA MET A 212 3.23 5.94 -17.05
C MET A 212 3.69 5.23 -15.79
N LYS A 213 3.89 5.96 -14.71
CA LYS A 213 4.25 5.42 -13.39
C LYS A 213 3.11 5.60 -12.41
N THR A 214 2.99 4.70 -11.44
CA THR A 214 1.92 4.72 -10.44
C THR A 214 2.24 5.70 -9.32
N LEU A 215 1.24 6.43 -8.85
CA LEU A 215 1.29 7.29 -7.66
C LEU A 215 0.06 6.99 -6.82
N ASN A 216 0.23 6.44 -5.63
CA ASN A 216 -0.90 6.03 -4.79
C ASN A 216 -0.86 6.83 -3.48
N ALA A 217 -1.97 7.44 -3.11
CA ALA A 217 -2.08 8.23 -1.88
C ALA A 217 -3.28 7.77 -1.06
N GLY A 218 -3.15 7.66 0.25
CA GLY A 218 -4.26 7.24 1.11
C GLY A 218 -3.84 7.01 2.54
N LEU A 219 -4.36 5.93 3.12
CA LEU A 219 -4.14 5.56 4.51
C LEU A 219 -3.55 4.17 4.62
N ILE A 220 -2.70 3.98 5.62
CA ILE A 220 -2.21 2.67 6.06
C ILE A 220 -2.45 2.53 7.56
N PHE A 221 -2.87 1.32 7.93
CA PHE A 221 -3.18 0.91 9.28
C PHE A 221 -2.25 -0.23 9.63
N TYR A 222 -1.65 -0.15 10.81
CA TYR A 222 -0.86 -1.23 11.37
C TYR A 222 -1.65 -1.87 12.50
N ILE A 223 -1.74 -3.20 12.43
CA ILE A 223 -2.57 -4.02 13.31
C ILE A 223 -1.66 -5.02 14.02
N LEU A 224 -1.98 -5.30 15.29
CA LEU A 224 -1.36 -6.34 16.09
C LEU A 224 -2.07 -7.68 15.89
#